data_AF-A0A0S8IG89-F1
#
_entry.id   AF-A0A0S8IG89-F1
#
_cell.length_a   1.000
_cell.length_b   1.000
_cell.length_c   1.000
_cell.angle_alpha   90.00
_cell.angle_beta   90.00
_cell.angle_gamma   90.00
#
_symmetry.space_group_name_H-M   'P 1'
#
loop_
_entity.id
_entity.type
_entity.pdbx_description
1 polymer ?
#
loop_
_entity_poly.entity_id
_entity_poly.type
_entity_poly.pdbx_seq_one_letter_code
_entity_poly.pdbx_strand_id
1 'polypeptide(L)'
;MIRKDAKKRKYEYFYPLYELLADGETVFLFLKDSYNQSRYEFKEGVEVKYLAEVLDAGTGEFLRSVYFPFIPAVIKNGYAYKRARSEESFSIIRKYKIDQAVYGK
;
A
#
# COMPACT_ATOMS: atom_id res chain seq x y z
N MET A 1 -37.54 16.95 31.72
CA MET A 1 -36.91 16.77 30.39
C MET A 1 -35.54 16.15 30.60
N ILE A 2 -35.44 14.82 30.55
CA ILE A 2 -34.20 14.07 30.87
C ILE A 2 -33.34 14.04 29.61
N ARG A 3 -32.18 14.73 29.63
CA ARG A 3 -31.15 14.55 28.59
C ARG A 3 -30.49 13.20 28.83
N LYS A 4 -30.81 12.22 27.98
CA LYS A 4 -30.17 10.91 27.96
C LYS A 4 -28.67 11.09 27.69
N ASP A 5 -27.85 10.57 28.59
CA ASP A 5 -26.41 10.42 28.43
C ASP A 5 -26.10 9.64 27.15
N ALA A 6 -25.59 10.32 26.13
CA ALA A 6 -25.08 9.67 24.93
C ALA A 6 -23.79 8.92 25.29
N LYS A 7 -23.86 7.59 25.40
CA LYS A 7 -22.68 6.71 25.48
C LYS A 7 -21.74 7.05 24.32
N LYS A 8 -20.56 7.62 24.62
CA LYS A 8 -19.46 7.78 23.65
C LYS A 8 -19.09 6.40 23.13
N ARG A 9 -19.41 6.10 21.86
CA ARG A 9 -18.86 4.92 21.18
C ARG A 9 -17.39 5.19 20.93
N LYS A 10 -16.52 4.29 21.39
CA LYS A 10 -15.09 4.31 21.06
C LYS A 10 -14.98 3.81 19.62
N TYR A 11 -14.69 4.70 18.68
CA TYR A 11 -14.44 4.33 17.30
C TYR A 11 -12.98 3.89 17.19
N GLU A 12 -12.75 2.66 16.74
CA GLU A 12 -11.43 2.22 16.31
C GLU A 12 -11.21 2.72 14.88
N TYR A 13 -10.19 3.55 14.70
CA TYR A 13 -9.81 4.07 13.39
C TYR A 13 -8.69 3.19 12.82
N PHE A 14 -8.95 2.58 11.68
CA PHE A 14 -7.93 1.87 10.90
C PHE A 14 -7.18 2.86 10.00
N TYR A 15 -5.97 2.49 9.58
CA TYR A 15 -5.25 3.28 8.58
C TYR A 15 -6.09 3.40 7.31
N PRO A 16 -6.15 4.59 6.67
CA PRO A 16 -6.89 4.74 5.43
C PRO A 16 -6.29 3.83 4.36
N LEU A 17 -7.14 3.08 3.66
CA LEU A 17 -6.73 2.41 2.43
C LEU A 17 -6.39 3.50 1.39
N TYR A 18 -5.21 3.40 0.80
CA TYR A 18 -4.75 4.32 -0.24
C TYR A 18 -4.98 3.76 -1.64
N GLU A 19 -4.58 2.51 -1.86
CA GLU A 19 -4.68 1.84 -3.16
C GLU A 19 -4.89 0.34 -2.95
N LEU A 20 -5.64 -0.29 -3.84
CA LEU A 20 -5.84 -1.74 -3.88
C LEU A 20 -5.41 -2.27 -5.25
N LEU A 21 -4.42 -3.15 -5.25
CA LEU A 21 -3.94 -3.82 -6.45
C LEU A 21 -4.06 -5.34 -6.28
N ALA A 22 -4.17 -6.07 -7.38
CA ALA A 22 -4.27 -7.53 -7.35
C ALA A 22 -3.39 -8.16 -8.44
N ASP A 23 -2.91 -9.37 -8.15
CA ASP A 23 -2.16 -10.21 -9.08
C ASP A 23 -2.57 -11.67 -8.90
N GLY A 24 -3.46 -12.13 -9.78
CA GLY A 24 -4.15 -13.40 -9.58
C GLY A 24 -5.01 -13.37 -8.31
N GLU A 25 -4.79 -14.34 -7.43
CA GLU A 25 -5.49 -14.48 -6.14
C GLU A 25 -4.77 -13.76 -4.99
N THR A 26 -3.79 -12.91 -5.28
CA THR A 26 -3.09 -12.12 -4.24
C THR A 26 -3.51 -10.66 -4.33
N VAL A 27 -4.00 -10.11 -3.22
CA VAL A 27 -4.43 -8.71 -3.09
C VAL A 27 -3.43 -7.93 -2.26
N PHE A 28 -3.09 -6.72 -2.71
CA PHE A 28 -2.18 -5.79 -2.07
C PHE A 28 -2.96 -4.54 -1.65
N LEU A 29 -3.08 -4.33 -0.34
CA LEU A 29 -3.74 -3.18 0.28
C LEU A 29 -2.69 -2.17 0.72
N PHE A 30 -2.44 -1.14 -0.09
CA PHE A 30 -1.53 -0.07 0.27
C PHE A 30 -2.19 0.84 1.29
N LEU A 31 -1.60 0.93 2.48
CA LEU A 31 -2.14 1.72 3.58
C LEU A 31 -1.49 3.11 3.61
N LYS A 32 -2.31 4.13 3.85
CA LYS A 32 -1.84 5.49 4.10
C LYS A 32 -1.31 5.58 5.54
N ASP A 33 -0.08 5.12 5.74
CA ASP A 33 0.59 5.34 7.01
C ASP A 33 1.04 6.80 7.13
N SER A 34 0.62 7.48 8.20
CA SER A 34 1.08 8.83 8.54
C SER A 34 2.58 8.85 8.88
N TYR A 35 3.18 7.73 9.30
CA TYR A 35 4.62 7.61 9.48
C TYR A 35 5.41 7.70 8.15
N ASN A 36 4.80 7.26 7.04
CA ASN A 36 5.42 7.30 5.71
C ASN A 36 5.44 8.71 5.08
N GLN A 37 4.72 9.68 5.65
CA GLN A 37 4.69 11.07 5.14
C GLN A 37 5.11 12.14 6.16
N SER A 38 5.04 11.90 7.48
CA SER A 38 5.14 12.99 8.47
C SER A 38 6.47 13.09 9.24
N ARG A 39 7.42 12.16 9.11
CA ARG A 39 8.75 12.27 9.77
C ARG A 39 9.95 12.30 8.85
N TYR A 40 9.72 12.13 7.56
CA TYR A 40 10.70 12.47 6.56
C TYR A 40 10.10 13.59 5.72
N GLU A 41 10.26 14.82 6.21
CA GLU A 41 10.77 15.87 5.32
C GLU A 41 11.74 15.19 4.36
N PHE A 42 11.60 15.42 3.06
CA PHE A 42 12.48 14.90 2.01
C PHE A 42 13.94 15.26 2.34
N LYS A 43 14.57 14.52 3.25
CA LYS A 43 15.98 14.55 3.54
C LYS A 43 16.59 13.71 2.45
N GLU A 44 17.46 14.33 1.66
CA GLU A 44 18.27 13.61 0.69
C GLU A 44 18.86 12.36 1.37
N GLY A 45 18.67 11.20 0.75
CA GLY A 45 19.16 9.92 1.24
C GLY A 45 18.18 9.10 2.08
N VAL A 46 16.95 9.53 2.35
CA VAL A 46 15.93 8.68 3.00
C VAL A 46 15.00 8.04 1.95
N GLU A 47 14.98 6.71 1.93
CA GLU A 47 14.02 5.95 1.12
C GLU A 47 12.62 6.01 1.72
N VAL A 48 11.67 6.57 0.97
CA VAL A 48 10.25 6.46 1.28
C VAL A 48 9.82 5.01 1.05
N LYS A 49 9.29 4.38 2.10
CA LYS A 49 8.70 3.05 2.05
C LYS A 49 7.19 3.16 2.18
N TYR A 50 6.46 2.28 1.51
CA TYR A 50 5.00 2.23 1.50
C TYR A 50 4.57 0.86 2.02
N LEU A 51 3.79 0.85 3.09
CA LEU A 51 3.26 -0.38 3.67
C LEU A 51 2.12 -0.91 2.79
N ALA A 52 2.19 -2.19 2.43
CA ALA A 52 1.11 -2.94 1.83
C ALA A 52 0.81 -4.18 2.68
N GLU A 53 -0.47 -4.38 3.01
CA GLU A 53 -0.95 -5.66 3.55
C GLU A 53 -1.30 -6.58 2.39
N VAL A 54 -0.79 -7.81 2.43
CA VAL A 54 -1.00 -8.82 1.39
C VAL A 54 -2.02 -9.83 1.89
N LEU A 55 -3.05 -10.06 1.10
CA LEU A 55 -4.14 -10.98 1.40
C LEU A 55 -4.25 -12.05 0.31
N ASP A 56 -4.72 -13.24 0.70
CA ASP A 56 -5.26 -14.22 -0.23
C ASP A 56 -6.70 -13.82 -0.59
N ALA A 57 -7.00 -13.72 -1.88
CA ALA A 57 -8.30 -13.29 -2.39
C ALA A 57 -9.36 -14.38 -2.30
N GLY A 58 -8.95 -15.65 -2.30
CA GLY A 58 -9.85 -16.80 -2.23
C GLY A 58 -10.36 -17.03 -0.81
N THR A 59 -9.48 -16.92 0.19
CA THR A 59 -9.81 -17.13 1.60
C THR A 59 -10.10 -15.83 2.36
N GLY A 60 -9.62 -14.70 1.86
CA GLY A 60 -9.64 -13.42 2.58
C GLY A 60 -8.60 -13.35 3.70
N GLU A 61 -7.71 -14.35 3.81
CA GLU A 61 -6.73 -14.43 4.88
C GLU A 61 -5.59 -13.44 4.70
N PHE A 62 -5.13 -12.91 5.83
CA PHE A 62 -3.92 -12.12 5.89
C PHE A 62 -2.69 -13.00 5.68
N LEU A 63 -1.88 -12.67 4.67
CA LEU A 63 -0.64 -13.38 4.39
C LEU A 63 0.55 -12.71 5.09
N ARG A 64 0.74 -11.40 4.90
CA ARG A 64 1.86 -10.63 5.49
C ARG A 64 1.78 -9.14 5.20
N SER A 65 2.58 -8.37 5.93
CA SER A 65 2.88 -6.98 5.68
C SER A 65 4.21 -6.83 4.91
N VAL A 66 4.24 -6.00 3.87
CA VAL A 66 5.46 -5.74 3.08
C VAL A 66 5.65 -4.26 2.79
N TYR A 67 6.90 -3.85 2.64
CA TYR A 67 7.25 -2.47 2.27
C TYR A 67 7.67 -2.39 0.81
N PHE A 68 7.02 -1.49 0.06
CA PHE A 68 7.40 -1.14 -1.30
C PHE A 68 8.13 0.22 -1.34
N PRO A 69 9.08 0.43 -2.26
CA PRO A 69 9.74 1.73 -2.43
C PRO A 69 8.90 2.76 -3.21
N PHE A 70 7.73 2.36 -3.72
CA PHE A 70 6.76 3.21 -4.40
C PHE A 70 5.39 2.51 -4.42
N ILE A 71 4.32 3.26 -4.68
CA ILE A 71 3.00 2.69 -4.96
C ILE A 71 2.94 2.36 -6.46
N PRO A 72 2.83 1.07 -6.85
CA PRO A 72 2.79 0.69 -8.24
C PRO A 72 1.55 1.24 -8.95
N ALA A 73 1.65 1.47 -10.25
CA ALA A 73 0.48 1.76 -11.07
C ALA A 73 -0.32 0.48 -11.36
N VAL A 74 0.38 -0.66 -11.47
CA VAL A 74 -0.17 -1.99 -11.72
C VAL A 74 0.75 -3.01 -11.05
N ILE A 75 0.19 -4.09 -10.51
CA ILE A 75 0.91 -5.32 -10.20
C ILE A 75 0.33 -6.41 -11.12
N LYS A 76 1.19 -7.15 -11.83
CA LYS A 76 0.76 -8.21 -12.73
C LYS A 76 1.87 -9.21 -13.03
N ASN A 77 1.55 -10.50 -12.94
CA ASN A 77 2.41 -11.65 -13.24
C ASN A 77 3.73 -11.67 -12.43
N GLY A 78 3.70 -11.32 -11.14
CA GLY A 78 4.91 -11.27 -10.31
C GLY A 78 5.71 -9.98 -10.43
N TYR A 79 5.16 -8.92 -11.04
CA TYR A 79 5.87 -7.66 -11.29
C TYR A 79 5.06 -6.43 -10.87
N ALA A 80 5.75 -5.45 -10.29
CA ALA A 80 5.25 -4.11 -10.04
C ALA A 80 5.69 -3.16 -11.17
N TYR A 81 4.76 -2.33 -11.65
CA TYR A 81 5.01 -1.37 -12.73
C TYR A 81 4.90 0.05 -12.19
N LYS A 82 5.99 0.82 -12.30
CA LYS A 82 6.04 2.24 -11.96
C LYS A 82 5.88 3.08 -13.22
N ARG A 83 4.94 4.03 -13.19
CA ARG A 83 4.82 5.07 -14.21
C ARG A 83 5.70 6.27 -13.84
N ALA A 84 6.40 6.82 -14.82
CA ALA A 84 7.13 8.08 -14.71
C ALA A 84 7.04 8.84 -16.04
N ARG A 85 7.54 10.07 -16.05
CA ARG A 85 7.77 10.84 -17.28
C ARG A 85 9.27 11.12 -17.42
N SER A 86 9.76 11.16 -18.66
CA SER A 86 11.08 11.74 -18.96
C SER A 86 11.03 13.27 -18.82
N GLU A 87 12.19 13.91 -18.89
CA GLU A 87 12.29 15.38 -18.96
C GLU A 87 11.53 15.95 -20.17
N GLU A 88 11.56 15.23 -21.29
CA GLU A 88 10.80 15.54 -22.52
C GLU A 88 9.33 15.10 -22.46
N SER A 89 8.82 14.73 -21.28
CA SER A 89 7.42 14.32 -21.05
C SER A 89 6.97 13.02 -21.73
N PHE A 90 7.89 12.19 -22.23
CA PHE A 90 7.56 10.84 -22.69
C PHE A 90 7.20 9.93 -21.51
N SER A 91 6.27 9.00 -21.73
CA SER A 91 5.88 8.02 -20.71
C SER A 91 6.98 6.98 -20.53
N ILE A 92 7.46 6.81 -19.30
CA ILE A 92 8.41 5.77 -18.92
C ILE A 92 7.68 4.76 -18.03
N ILE A 93 7.75 3.48 -18.40
CA ILE A 93 7.29 2.37 -17.58
C ILE A 93 8.51 1.61 -17.06
N ARG A 94 8.68 1.57 -15.74
CA ARG A 94 9.71 0.74 -15.09
C ARG A 94 9.07 -0.51 -14.50
N LYS A 95 9.66 -1.67 -14.78
CA LYS A 95 9.19 -2.99 -14.35
C LYS A 95 10.12 -3.54 -13.28
N TYR A 96 9.56 -3.96 -12.14
CA TYR A 96 10.30 -4.49 -11.00
C TYR A 96 9.74 -5.87 -10.63
N LYS A 97 10.62 -6.86 -10.44
CA LYS A 97 10.22 -8.20 -10.01
C LYS A 97 9.89 -8.19 -8.52
N ILE A 98 8.74 -8.75 -8.15
CA ILE A 98 8.35 -8.93 -6.76
C ILE A 98 8.94 -10.27 -6.28
N ASP A 99 9.54 -10.26 -5.09
CA ASP A 99 10.04 -11.48 -4.46
C ASP A 99 8.89 -12.48 -4.27
N GLN A 100 9.12 -13.76 -4.61
CA GLN A 100 8.09 -14.80 -4.49
C GLN A 100 7.63 -15.00 -3.04
N ALA A 101 8.51 -14.71 -2.06
CA ALA A 101 8.15 -14.75 -0.65
C ALA A 101 6.96 -13.83 -0.36
N VAL A 102 6.80 -12.71 -1.07
CA VAL A 102 5.67 -11.78 -0.89
C VAL A 102 4.32 -12.48 -1.10
N TYR A 103 4.27 -13.46 -2.01
CA TYR A 103 3.07 -14.24 -2.33
C TYR A 103 2.84 -15.42 -1.38
N GLY A 104 3.61 -15.54 -0.29
CA GLY A 104 3.50 -16.66 0.66
C GLY A 104 4.14 -17.96 0.18
N LYS A 105 4.95 -17.92 -0.90
CA LYS A 105 5.63 -19.07 -1.49
C LYS A 105 7.08 -19.20 -1.08
#